data_AF-A0A376ZQX3-F1
#
_entry.id   AF-A0A376ZQX3-F1
#
_cell.length_a   1.000
_cell.length_b   1.000
_cell.length_c   1.000
_cell.angle_alpha   90.00
_cell.angle_beta   90.00
_cell.angle_gamma   90.00
#
_symmetry.space_group_name_H-M   'P 1'
#
loop_
_entity.id
_entity.type
_entity.pdbx_description
1 polymer ?
#
loop_
_entity_poly.entity_id
_entity_poly.type
_entity_poly.pdbx_seq_one_letter_code
_entity_poly.pdbx_strand_id
1 'polypeptide(L)'
;MVKSTSCITIDFMNMSQLTERTFTPSESLSSLSLFLSLARGQCRPGKFWHRRSFRQKFLLRSLIMPRLSVEWMNELSHWPNLNVLLTRQPRLPVRLHRPYLAANLSRKQLLEALRYHYALLRGCMSAEEFSLYLNTPGLQLAKLEGKNGEQFTLELTMMISMDKEGDSTILFRNSEGIPLAEITLPCVNIRGKERCLLADCKAQNGKFHIRKSRMRRKPATGYFPNAS
;
A
#
# COMPACT_ATOMS: atom_id res chain seq x y z
N MET A 1 3.59 60.09 -21.51
CA MET A 1 3.92 58.76 -20.96
C MET A 1 2.66 57.91 -20.94
N VAL A 2 2.47 57.06 -21.96
CA VAL A 2 1.50 55.94 -21.94
C VAL A 2 2.22 54.79 -22.62
N LYS A 3 2.45 53.69 -21.87
CA LYS A 3 3.29 52.56 -22.29
C LYS A 3 2.48 51.57 -23.11
N SER A 4 3.12 51.16 -24.19
CA SER A 4 2.76 50.17 -25.20
C SER A 4 2.49 48.78 -24.61
N THR A 5 1.48 48.11 -25.15
CA THR A 5 1.13 46.71 -24.90
C THR A 5 1.77 45.84 -25.98
N SER A 6 2.78 45.03 -25.62
CA SER A 6 3.40 44.08 -26.54
C SER A 6 2.82 42.68 -26.30
N CYS A 7 2.08 42.18 -27.30
CA CYS A 7 1.77 40.77 -27.46
C CYS A 7 3.06 40.01 -27.79
N ILE A 8 3.38 38.97 -27.02
CA ILE A 8 4.47 38.04 -27.33
C ILE A 8 3.83 36.72 -27.75
N THR A 9 3.90 36.45 -29.06
CA THR A 9 3.67 35.14 -29.65
C THR A 9 4.91 34.28 -29.40
N ILE A 10 4.75 33.11 -28.79
CA ILE A 10 5.81 32.11 -28.70
C ILE A 10 5.40 30.93 -29.59
N ASP A 11 6.04 30.88 -30.76
CA ASP A 11 6.04 29.72 -31.66
C ASP A 11 6.73 28.55 -30.96
N PHE A 12 5.98 27.48 -30.70
CA PHE A 12 6.57 26.19 -30.35
C PHE A 12 6.79 25.36 -31.62
N MET A 13 8.04 25.38 -32.06
CA MET A 13 8.61 24.49 -33.06
C MET A 13 8.28 23.02 -32.78
N ASN A 14 7.89 22.37 -33.85
CA ASN A 14 7.69 20.94 -34.04
C ASN A 14 8.90 20.13 -33.53
N MET A 15 8.71 19.28 -32.52
CA MET A 15 9.65 18.26 -32.08
C MET A 15 8.96 16.90 -32.08
N SER A 16 9.26 16.14 -33.13
CA SER A 16 9.35 14.67 -33.19
C SER A 16 8.57 13.89 -32.12
N GLN A 17 7.49 13.25 -32.57
CA GLN A 17 6.74 12.22 -31.86
C GLN A 17 7.66 11.06 -31.45
N LEU A 18 8.17 11.10 -30.22
CA LEU A 18 8.50 9.89 -29.48
C LEU A 18 7.27 9.54 -28.66
N THR A 19 6.60 8.47 -29.06
CA THR A 19 5.45 7.87 -28.38
C THR A 19 5.75 7.56 -26.91
N GLU A 20 5.57 8.53 -26.02
CA GLU A 20 5.13 8.27 -24.66
C GLU A 20 3.69 7.79 -24.74
N ARG A 21 3.51 6.46 -24.78
CA ARG A 21 2.20 5.87 -24.50
C ARG A 21 1.91 6.05 -23.01
N THR A 22 1.47 7.24 -22.65
CA THR A 22 0.66 7.46 -21.44
C THR A 22 -0.56 6.57 -21.60
N PHE A 23 -0.54 5.42 -20.90
CA PHE A 23 -1.66 4.48 -20.88
C PHE A 23 -2.90 5.22 -20.42
N THR A 24 -3.88 5.35 -21.31
CA THR A 24 -5.20 5.89 -20.99
C THR A 24 -5.96 4.92 -20.07
N PRO A 25 -6.70 5.43 -19.07
CA PRO A 25 -7.35 4.62 -18.06
C PRO A 25 -8.75 4.22 -18.54
N SER A 26 -8.91 3.09 -19.22
CA SER A 26 -10.27 2.53 -19.44
C SER A 26 -10.34 1.04 -19.77
N GLU A 27 -9.25 0.36 -20.10
CA GLU A 27 -9.31 -1.07 -20.36
C GLU A 27 -9.12 -1.88 -19.07
N SER A 28 -10.13 -2.67 -18.71
CA SER A 28 -10.00 -3.75 -17.72
C SER A 28 -8.84 -4.64 -18.14
N LEU A 29 -7.71 -4.54 -17.47
CA LEU A 29 -6.55 -5.38 -17.77
C LEU A 29 -6.95 -6.83 -17.47
N SER A 30 -6.73 -7.73 -18.42
CA SER A 30 -6.74 -9.16 -18.12
C SER A 30 -5.63 -9.45 -17.09
N SER A 31 -5.87 -10.42 -16.19
CA SER A 31 -4.87 -10.86 -15.20
C SER A 31 -3.50 -11.15 -15.84
N LEU A 32 -3.51 -11.77 -17.02
CA LEU A 32 -2.32 -12.10 -17.80
C LEU A 32 -1.68 -10.86 -18.44
N SER A 33 -2.47 -9.89 -18.89
CA SER A 33 -1.92 -8.66 -19.49
C SER A 33 -1.26 -7.79 -18.41
N LEU A 34 -1.86 -7.67 -17.22
CA LEU A 34 -1.25 -7.01 -16.08
C LEU A 34 0.06 -7.70 -15.68
N PHE A 35 0.03 -9.03 -15.55
CA PHE A 35 1.21 -9.82 -15.21
C PHE A 35 2.35 -9.62 -16.21
N LEU A 36 2.06 -9.75 -17.51
CA LEU A 36 3.06 -9.58 -18.57
C LEU A 36 3.56 -8.15 -18.65
N SER A 37 2.70 -7.16 -18.46
CA SER A 37 3.07 -5.74 -18.45
C SER A 37 4.08 -5.45 -17.32
N LEU A 38 3.85 -5.99 -16.12
CA LEU A 38 4.77 -5.90 -14.99
C LEU A 38 6.07 -6.68 -15.23
N ALA A 39 6.00 -7.91 -15.74
CA ALA A 39 7.17 -8.77 -15.97
C ALA A 39 8.08 -8.23 -17.07
N ARG A 40 7.50 -7.74 -18.19
CA ARG A 40 8.24 -7.13 -19.30
C ARG A 40 8.72 -5.72 -18.97
N GLY A 41 8.12 -5.09 -17.96
CA GLY A 41 8.42 -3.71 -17.56
C GLY A 41 7.83 -2.69 -18.51
N GLN A 42 6.65 -2.97 -19.05
CA GLN A 42 5.78 -1.97 -19.69
C GLN A 42 5.09 -1.13 -18.60
N CYS A 43 4.61 -1.78 -17.54
CA CYS A 43 4.19 -1.13 -16.30
C CYS A 43 5.34 -1.17 -15.28
N ARG A 44 5.72 0.00 -14.73
CA ARG A 44 6.81 0.15 -13.77
C ARG A 44 6.36 0.96 -12.56
N PRO A 45 5.57 0.37 -11.65
CA PRO A 45 5.06 1.10 -10.50
C PRO A 45 6.20 1.32 -9.49
N GLY A 46 6.90 2.44 -9.60
CA GLY A 46 7.98 2.83 -8.70
C GLY A 46 9.38 2.30 -9.06
N LYS A 47 10.40 2.88 -8.41
CA LYS A 47 11.83 2.75 -8.74
C LYS A 47 12.34 1.29 -8.81
N PHE A 48 11.76 0.38 -8.02
CA PHE A 48 12.17 -1.03 -8.01
C PHE A 48 11.90 -1.74 -9.35
N TRP A 49 10.81 -1.40 -10.04
CA TRP A 49 10.39 -2.08 -11.27
C TRP A 49 11.21 -1.68 -12.49
N HIS A 50 11.99 -0.60 -12.43
CA HIS A 50 12.96 -0.25 -13.46
C HIS A 50 14.10 -1.27 -13.54
N ARG A 51 14.44 -1.93 -12.43
CA ARG A 51 15.51 -2.94 -12.37
C ARG A 51 15.05 -4.26 -13.01
N ARG A 52 15.75 -4.71 -14.06
CA ARG A 52 15.47 -5.99 -14.73
C ARG A 52 15.52 -7.18 -13.76
N SER A 53 16.50 -7.19 -12.86
CA SER A 53 16.66 -8.24 -11.85
C SER A 53 15.47 -8.33 -10.88
N PHE A 54 14.79 -7.22 -10.58
CA PHE A 54 13.57 -7.22 -9.78
C PHE A 54 12.41 -7.88 -10.54
N ARG A 55 12.24 -7.54 -11.82
CA ARG A 55 11.19 -8.13 -12.68
C ARG A 55 11.39 -9.63 -12.90
N GLN A 56 12.63 -10.07 -13.13
CA GLN A 56 12.95 -11.50 -13.22
C GLN A 56 12.64 -12.25 -11.92
N LYS A 57 12.96 -11.65 -10.77
CA LYS A 57 12.61 -12.20 -9.45
C LYS A 57 11.10 -12.32 -9.23
N PHE A 58 10.31 -11.38 -9.76
CA PHE A 58 8.85 -11.45 -9.74
C PHE A 58 8.32 -12.57 -10.66
N LEU A 59 8.82 -12.65 -11.90
CA LEU A 59 8.44 -13.68 -12.85
C LEU A 59 8.74 -15.09 -12.30
N LEU A 60 9.98 -15.34 -11.86
CA LEU A 60 10.39 -16.64 -11.35
C LEU A 60 9.57 -17.07 -10.13
N ARG A 61 9.34 -16.16 -9.17
CA ARG A 61 8.50 -16.48 -7.99
C ARG A 61 7.04 -16.73 -8.36
N SER A 62 6.55 -16.10 -9.42
CA SER A 62 5.20 -16.35 -9.91
C SER A 62 5.07 -17.72 -10.57
N LEU A 63 6.11 -18.19 -11.24
CA LEU A 63 6.16 -19.55 -11.82
C LEU A 63 6.20 -20.65 -10.76
N ILE A 64 6.70 -20.35 -9.55
CA ILE A 64 6.67 -21.30 -8.42
C ILE A 64 5.26 -21.47 -7.86
N MET A 65 4.40 -20.45 -7.95
CA MET A 65 3.02 -20.47 -7.42
C MET A 65 2.00 -19.94 -8.44
N PRO A 66 1.87 -20.57 -9.63
CA PRO A 66 1.17 -19.99 -10.77
C PRO A 66 -0.31 -19.74 -10.47
N ARG A 67 -0.98 -20.68 -9.77
CA ARG A 67 -2.41 -20.54 -9.44
C ARG A 67 -2.68 -19.30 -8.58
N LEU A 68 -1.98 -19.16 -7.45
CA LEU A 68 -2.16 -18.03 -6.54
C LEU A 68 -1.68 -16.71 -7.15
N SER A 69 -0.63 -16.73 -7.96
CA SER A 69 -0.18 -15.54 -8.69
C SER A 69 -1.23 -15.07 -9.70
N VAL A 70 -1.83 -15.98 -10.47
CA VAL A 70 -2.90 -15.64 -11.42
C VAL A 70 -4.12 -15.10 -10.68
N GLU A 71 -4.55 -15.76 -9.59
CA GLU A 71 -5.64 -15.26 -8.75
C GLU A 71 -5.36 -13.84 -8.25
N TRP A 72 -4.16 -13.59 -7.72
CA TRP A 72 -3.81 -12.27 -7.21
C TRP A 72 -3.76 -11.20 -8.31
N MET A 73 -3.20 -11.51 -9.48
CA MET A 73 -3.20 -10.58 -10.61
C MET A 73 -4.62 -10.31 -11.12
N ASN A 74 -5.48 -11.32 -11.11
CA ASN A 74 -6.89 -11.17 -11.47
C ASN A 74 -7.62 -10.23 -10.52
N GLU A 75 -7.42 -10.38 -9.20
CA GLU A 75 -7.99 -9.44 -8.23
C GLU A 75 -7.54 -8.01 -8.48
N LEU A 76 -6.22 -7.80 -8.62
CA LEU A 76 -5.66 -6.47 -8.83
C LEU A 76 -6.21 -5.83 -10.11
N SER A 77 -6.36 -6.60 -11.19
CA SER A 77 -6.75 -6.06 -12.49
C SER A 77 -8.19 -5.56 -12.56
N HIS A 78 -9.05 -5.97 -11.62
CA HIS A 78 -10.43 -5.48 -11.49
C HIS A 78 -10.54 -4.24 -10.58
N TRP A 79 -9.46 -3.78 -9.95
CA TRP A 79 -9.54 -2.64 -9.04
C TRP A 79 -9.54 -1.32 -9.82
N PRO A 80 -10.55 -0.44 -9.63
CA PRO A 80 -10.70 0.77 -10.44
C PRO A 80 -9.54 1.74 -10.28
N ASN A 81 -8.92 1.79 -9.09
CA ASN A 81 -7.82 2.70 -8.76
C ASN A 81 -6.45 2.00 -8.78
N LEU A 82 -6.28 0.90 -9.53
CA LEU A 82 -5.07 0.10 -9.51
C LEU A 82 -3.80 0.92 -9.78
N ASN A 83 -3.82 1.81 -10.77
CA ASN A 83 -2.63 2.61 -11.13
C ASN A 83 -2.18 3.54 -10.00
N VAL A 84 -3.13 4.19 -9.32
CA VAL A 84 -2.87 5.04 -8.15
C VAL A 84 -2.31 4.18 -7.01
N LEU A 85 -2.97 3.05 -6.73
CA LEU A 85 -2.56 2.13 -5.68
C LEU A 85 -1.17 1.53 -5.92
N LEU A 86 -0.83 1.16 -7.16
CA LEU A 86 0.48 0.64 -7.50
C LEU A 86 1.57 1.71 -7.39
N THR A 87 1.24 2.97 -7.69
CA THR A 87 2.16 4.10 -7.48
C THR A 87 2.45 4.29 -5.99
N ARG A 88 1.42 4.15 -5.14
CA ARG A 88 1.54 4.21 -3.67
C ARG A 88 2.26 3.03 -3.07
N GLN A 89 1.90 1.84 -3.49
CA GLN A 89 2.40 0.58 -2.99
C GLN A 89 3.03 -0.21 -4.14
N PRO A 90 4.25 0.19 -4.57
CA PRO A 90 4.93 -0.42 -5.70
C PRO A 90 5.19 -1.92 -5.49
N ARG A 91 5.19 -2.40 -4.24
CA ARG A 91 5.45 -3.80 -3.91
C ARG A 91 4.19 -4.65 -3.75
N LEU A 92 3.01 -4.07 -3.95
CA LEU A 92 1.74 -4.79 -3.88
C LEU A 92 1.67 -6.03 -4.80
N PRO A 93 2.14 -5.98 -6.07
CA PRO A 93 2.12 -7.17 -6.93
C PRO A 93 3.03 -8.31 -6.45
N VAL A 94 4.11 -7.99 -5.74
CA VAL A 94 5.08 -8.98 -5.23
C VAL A 94 4.78 -9.41 -3.79
N ARG A 95 3.68 -8.92 -3.19
CA ARG A 95 3.38 -9.07 -1.77
C ARG A 95 3.12 -10.52 -1.37
N LEU A 96 2.39 -11.24 -2.23
CA LEU A 96 2.14 -12.67 -2.10
C LEU A 96 3.45 -13.50 -2.01
N HIS A 97 4.54 -13.00 -2.61
CA HIS A 97 5.83 -13.71 -2.67
C HIS A 97 6.76 -13.45 -1.48
N ARG A 98 6.40 -12.53 -0.59
CA ARG A 98 7.24 -12.11 0.55
C ARG A 98 6.65 -12.60 1.88
N PRO A 99 7.47 -12.76 2.92
CA PRO A 99 6.94 -12.80 4.29
C PRO A 99 6.23 -11.46 4.53
N TYR A 100 4.90 -11.50 4.62
CA TYR A 100 4.03 -10.35 4.86
C TYR A 100 3.13 -10.70 6.03
N LEU A 101 2.97 -9.76 6.96
CA LEU A 101 2.39 -9.97 8.28
C LEU A 101 3.30 -10.87 9.12
N ALA A 102 3.64 -10.43 10.34
CA ALA A 102 4.42 -11.24 11.29
C ALA A 102 3.69 -12.50 11.79
N ALA A 103 2.51 -12.80 11.23
CA ALA A 103 1.75 -14.02 11.46
C ALA A 103 2.20 -15.10 10.46
N ASN A 104 2.35 -16.34 10.93
CA ASN A 104 2.65 -17.52 10.10
C ASN A 104 1.44 -17.91 9.22
N LEU A 105 1.06 -17.03 8.29
CA LEU A 105 -0.01 -17.27 7.34
C LEU A 105 0.49 -18.10 6.16
N SER A 106 -0.30 -19.09 5.76
CA SER A 106 -0.13 -19.74 4.45
C SER A 106 -0.34 -18.72 3.31
N ARG A 107 0.17 -19.02 2.12
CA ARG A 107 0.02 -18.13 0.94
C ARG A 107 -1.43 -17.89 0.56
N LYS A 108 -2.32 -18.88 0.78
CA LYS A 108 -3.75 -18.73 0.56
C LYS A 108 -4.39 -17.79 1.58
N GLN A 109 -4.07 -17.96 2.87
CA GLN A 109 -4.55 -17.06 3.92
C GLN A 109 -4.03 -15.63 3.76
N LEU A 110 -2.80 -15.49 3.25
CA LEU A 110 -2.23 -14.20 2.89
C LEU A 110 -3.06 -13.51 1.79
N LEU A 111 -3.42 -14.24 0.73
CA LEU A 111 -4.28 -13.71 -0.33
C LEU A 111 -5.66 -13.32 0.19
N GLU A 112 -6.27 -14.16 1.03
CA GLU A 112 -7.55 -13.86 1.70
C GLU A 112 -7.46 -12.63 2.61
N ALA A 113 -6.37 -12.48 3.36
CA ALA A 113 -6.12 -11.31 4.19
C ALA A 113 -6.02 -10.02 3.36
N LEU A 114 -5.31 -10.05 2.23
CA LEU A 114 -5.22 -8.92 1.31
C LEU A 114 -6.59 -8.57 0.73
N ARG A 115 -7.33 -9.56 0.23
CA ARG A 115 -8.71 -9.38 -0.29
C ARG A 115 -9.60 -8.73 0.77
N TYR A 116 -9.59 -9.27 1.98
CA TYR A 116 -10.39 -8.77 3.09
C TYR A 116 -10.01 -7.33 3.45
N HIS A 117 -8.72 -7.00 3.53
CA HIS A 117 -8.27 -5.65 3.88
C HIS A 117 -8.83 -4.59 2.92
N TYR A 118 -8.68 -4.78 1.61
CA TYR A 118 -9.16 -3.82 0.62
C TYR A 118 -10.69 -3.86 0.44
N ALA A 119 -11.35 -4.98 0.72
CA ALA A 119 -12.81 -5.04 0.78
C ALA A 119 -13.33 -4.23 1.97
N LEU A 120 -12.71 -4.37 3.15
CA LEU A 120 -13.06 -3.61 4.35
C LEU A 120 -12.90 -2.10 4.11
N LEU A 121 -11.76 -1.66 3.56
CA LEU A 121 -11.53 -0.24 3.27
C LEU A 121 -12.58 0.34 2.31
N ARG A 122 -12.96 -0.42 1.27
CA ARG A 122 -14.00 0.01 0.33
C ARG A 122 -15.40 -0.01 0.92
N GLY A 123 -15.65 -0.85 1.92
CA GLY A 123 -16.94 -0.93 2.61
C GLY A 123 -17.11 0.11 3.72
N CYS A 124 -16.02 0.54 4.35
CA CYS A 124 -16.06 1.50 5.46
C CYS A 124 -15.84 2.97 5.06
N MET A 125 -15.46 3.23 3.80
CA MET A 125 -15.19 4.58 3.28
C MET A 125 -16.09 4.90 2.09
N SER A 126 -16.50 6.15 1.99
CA SER A 126 -17.03 6.72 0.75
C SER A 126 -15.96 6.72 -0.36
N ALA A 127 -16.39 6.87 -1.62
CA ALA A 127 -15.47 6.95 -2.75
C ALA A 127 -14.48 8.12 -2.61
N GLU A 128 -14.91 9.24 -2.03
CA GLU A 128 -14.07 10.41 -1.78
C GLU A 128 -13.03 10.13 -0.69
N GLU A 129 -13.44 9.57 0.45
CA GLU A 129 -12.52 9.18 1.53
C GLU A 129 -11.50 8.15 1.07
N PHE A 130 -11.92 7.16 0.28
CA PHE A 130 -11.02 6.18 -0.29
C PHE A 130 -10.03 6.82 -1.26
N SER A 131 -10.46 7.80 -2.06
CA SER A 131 -9.57 8.59 -2.92
C SER A 131 -8.55 9.39 -2.10
N LEU A 132 -8.97 10.03 -1.00
CA LEU A 132 -8.08 10.74 -0.09
C LEU A 132 -7.07 9.80 0.57
N TYR A 133 -7.51 8.62 1.02
CA TYR A 133 -6.67 7.58 1.59
C TYR A 133 -5.58 7.11 0.61
N LEU A 134 -5.90 6.98 -0.68
CA LEU A 134 -4.92 6.64 -1.73
C LEU A 134 -3.97 7.80 -2.08
N ASN A 135 -4.20 9.01 -1.56
CA ASN A 135 -3.40 10.20 -1.83
C ASN A 135 -2.52 10.61 -0.62
N THR A 136 -1.73 11.68 -0.77
CA THR A 136 -0.84 12.22 0.29
C THR A 136 -1.41 13.55 0.67
N PRO A 137 -1.59 13.84 1.96
CA PRO A 137 -1.04 13.11 3.13
C PRO A 137 -1.73 11.77 3.47
N GLY A 138 -2.99 11.59 3.08
CA GLY A 138 -3.82 10.44 3.38
C GLY A 138 -5.23 10.91 3.77
N LEU A 139 -6.02 10.03 4.37
CA LEU A 139 -7.33 10.37 4.92
C LEU A 139 -7.19 10.90 6.35
N GLN A 140 -7.59 12.14 6.62
CA GLN A 140 -7.62 12.66 7.98
C GLN A 140 -8.80 12.05 8.75
N LEU A 141 -8.50 11.32 9.83
CA LEU A 141 -9.50 10.70 10.70
C LEU A 141 -9.99 11.65 11.78
N ALA A 142 -9.09 12.46 12.35
CA ALA A 142 -9.43 13.37 13.45
C ALA A 142 -8.41 14.51 13.59
N LYS A 143 -8.87 15.62 14.17
CA LYS A 143 -8.03 16.66 14.78
C LYS A 143 -8.22 16.60 16.28
N LEU A 144 -7.11 16.63 17.01
CA LEU A 144 -7.11 16.55 18.47
C LEU A 144 -6.45 17.79 19.04
N GLU A 145 -7.01 18.33 20.11
CA GLU A 145 -6.40 19.43 20.85
C GLU A 145 -5.74 18.90 22.12
N GLY A 146 -4.48 19.27 22.33
CA GLY A 146 -3.70 18.96 23.51
C GLY A 146 -4.12 19.81 24.71
N LYS A 147 -3.63 19.40 25.89
CA LYS A 147 -3.90 20.11 27.15
C LYS A 147 -3.47 21.58 27.15
N ASN A 148 -2.53 21.95 26.28
CA ASN A 148 -1.98 23.29 26.17
C ASN A 148 -2.45 24.02 24.90
N GLY A 149 -3.53 23.58 24.24
CA GLY A 149 -4.01 24.15 22.97
C GLY A 149 -3.22 23.72 21.73
N GLU A 150 -2.26 22.81 21.88
CA GLU A 150 -1.50 22.23 20.76
C GLU A 150 -2.43 21.43 19.85
N GLN A 151 -2.31 21.60 18.54
CA GLN A 151 -3.12 20.89 17.56
C GLN A 151 -2.39 19.63 17.08
N PHE A 152 -3.10 18.51 17.04
CA PHE A 152 -2.61 17.26 16.50
C PHE A 152 -3.55 16.71 15.44
N THR A 153 -3.00 15.92 14.53
CA THR A 153 -3.77 15.28 13.46
C THR A 153 -3.56 13.78 13.48
N LEU A 154 -4.65 13.06 13.25
CA LEU A 154 -4.65 11.62 13.04
C LEU A 154 -5.01 11.34 11.59
N GLU A 155 -4.11 10.69 10.86
CA GLU A 155 -4.23 10.42 9.43
C GLU A 155 -4.12 8.92 9.16
N LEU A 156 -4.97 8.39 8.30
CA LEU A 156 -4.86 7.03 7.76
C LEU A 156 -4.21 7.10 6.38
N THR A 157 -3.08 6.44 6.23
CA THR A 157 -2.26 6.50 5.01
C THR A 157 -1.59 5.17 4.70
N MET A 158 -0.87 5.12 3.57
CA MET A 158 -0.09 3.97 3.13
C MET A 158 1.40 4.30 3.15
N MET A 159 2.20 3.57 3.94
CA MET A 159 3.64 3.80 4.01
C MET A 159 4.43 2.65 3.37
N ILE A 160 5.27 3.00 2.38
CA ILE A 160 6.16 2.03 1.71
C ILE A 160 7.19 1.43 2.70
N SER A 161 7.59 2.19 3.72
CA SER A 161 8.51 1.73 4.76
C SER A 161 7.94 0.61 5.64
N MET A 162 6.61 0.55 5.78
CA MET A 162 5.88 -0.38 6.66
C MET A 162 5.16 -1.48 5.87
N ASP A 163 5.46 -1.62 4.58
CA ASP A 163 4.77 -2.52 3.68
C ASP A 163 4.93 -4.02 4.02
N LYS A 164 5.89 -4.37 4.89
CA LYS A 164 6.06 -5.72 5.44
C LYS A 164 5.11 -6.03 6.58
N GLU A 165 4.69 -5.00 7.31
CA GLU A 165 3.93 -5.09 8.55
C GLU A 165 2.43 -4.90 8.29
N GLY A 166 2.05 -4.11 7.29
CA GLY A 166 0.67 -3.95 6.88
C GLY A 166 0.47 -3.07 5.65
N ASP A 167 -0.79 -2.92 5.25
CA ASP A 167 -1.22 -2.13 4.09
C ASP A 167 -1.60 -0.70 4.49
N SER A 168 -2.09 -0.51 5.72
CA SER A 168 -2.59 0.76 6.25
C SER A 168 -1.87 1.15 7.53
N THR A 169 -1.50 2.42 7.63
CA THR A 169 -0.83 3.01 8.78
C THR A 169 -1.63 4.22 9.28
N ILE A 170 -1.92 4.24 10.57
CA ILE A 170 -2.39 5.44 11.28
C ILE A 170 -1.17 6.24 11.70
N LEU A 171 -1.15 7.50 11.28
CA LEU A 171 -0.09 8.45 11.53
C LEU A 171 -0.61 9.56 12.45
N PHE A 172 0.13 9.81 13.51
CA PHE A 172 -0.16 10.87 14.46
C PHE A 172 0.88 11.97 14.30
N ARG A 173 0.45 13.19 13.96
CA ARG A 173 1.35 14.33 13.73
C ARG A 173 1.01 15.51 14.63
N ASN A 174 2.02 16.32 14.94
CA ASN A 174 1.82 17.63 15.57
C ASN A 174 1.34 18.68 14.53
N SER A 175 1.15 19.92 14.99
CA SER A 175 0.75 21.08 14.18
C SER A 175 1.74 21.43 13.07
N GLU A 176 3.01 21.07 13.21
CA GLU A 176 4.07 21.27 12.22
C GLU A 176 4.14 20.12 11.20
N GLY A 177 3.26 19.12 11.31
CA GLY A 177 3.24 17.94 10.44
C GLY A 177 4.33 16.91 10.75
N ILE A 178 5.04 17.04 11.87
CA ILE A 178 6.07 16.09 12.30
C ILE A 178 5.39 14.82 12.86
N PRO A 179 5.73 13.62 12.36
CA PRO A 179 5.15 12.38 12.85
C PRO A 179 5.65 12.06 14.27
N LEU A 180 4.71 11.97 15.20
CA LEU A 180 4.94 11.61 16.61
C LEU A 180 4.79 10.10 16.83
N ALA A 181 3.83 9.47 16.15
CA ALA A 181 3.64 8.03 16.20
C ALA A 181 3.10 7.47 14.88
N GLU A 182 3.49 6.23 14.58
CA GLU A 182 3.11 5.45 13.41
C GLU A 182 2.61 4.09 13.88
N ILE A 183 1.36 3.75 13.56
CA ILE A 183 0.77 2.46 13.92
C ILE A 183 0.31 1.77 12.64
N THR A 184 0.93 0.63 12.30
CA THR A 184 0.54 -0.15 11.13
C THR A 184 -0.39 -1.29 11.53
N LEU A 185 -1.59 -1.27 10.95
CA LEU A 185 -2.70 -2.17 11.28
C LEU A 185 -3.09 -2.99 10.05
N PRO A 186 -2.57 -4.21 9.89
CA PRO A 186 -3.19 -5.16 9.00
C PRO A 186 -4.52 -5.67 9.57
N CYS A 187 -5.59 -5.44 8.82
CA CYS A 187 -6.88 -6.04 9.11
C CYS A 187 -7.00 -7.37 8.36
N VAL A 188 -7.25 -8.43 9.12
CA VAL A 188 -7.32 -9.81 8.64
C VAL A 188 -8.59 -10.45 9.16
N ASN A 189 -9.22 -11.29 8.33
CA ASN A 189 -10.26 -12.18 8.79
C ASN A 189 -9.63 -13.57 9.02
N ILE A 190 -9.62 -14.03 10.27
CA ILE A 190 -9.10 -15.34 10.63
C ILE A 190 -10.24 -16.16 11.23
N ARG A 191 -10.68 -17.19 10.47
CA ARG A 191 -11.77 -18.11 10.86
C ARG A 191 -13.10 -17.39 11.14
N GLY A 192 -13.49 -16.46 10.27
CA GLY A 192 -14.76 -15.73 10.38
C GLY A 192 -14.79 -14.64 11.45
N LYS A 193 -13.64 -14.33 12.08
CA LYS A 193 -13.51 -13.24 13.04
C LYS A 193 -12.64 -12.14 12.46
N GLU A 194 -13.24 -10.96 12.32
CA GLU A 194 -12.56 -9.72 11.95
C GLU A 194 -11.58 -9.32 13.04
N ARG A 195 -10.32 -9.12 12.68
CA ARG A 195 -9.28 -8.65 13.60
C ARG A 195 -8.37 -7.67 12.89
N CYS A 196 -8.12 -6.51 13.48
CA CYS A 196 -6.96 -5.71 13.11
C CYS A 196 -5.82 -6.05 14.08
N LEU A 197 -4.73 -6.57 13.53
CA LEU A 197 -3.54 -6.92 14.30
C LEU A 197 -2.67 -5.67 14.40
N LEU A 198 -2.14 -5.38 15.58
CA LEU A 198 -1.11 -4.35 15.77
C LEU A 198 0.22 -4.95 15.29
N ALA A 199 0.65 -4.59 14.08
CA ALA A 199 1.83 -5.20 13.46
C ALA A 199 3.12 -4.47 13.83
N ASP A 200 3.11 -3.14 13.84
CA ASP A 200 4.19 -2.33 14.37
C ASP A 200 3.68 -0.99 14.87
N CYS A 201 4.40 -0.44 15.84
CA CYS A 201 4.15 0.86 16.44
C CYS A 201 5.48 1.56 16.70
N LYS A 202 5.76 2.65 15.97
CA LYS A 202 6.94 3.50 16.19
C LYS A 202 6.48 4.81 16.80
N ALA A 203 7.07 5.19 17.93
CA ALA A 203 6.90 6.52 18.50
C ALA A 203 8.22 7.28 18.34
N GLN A 204 8.18 8.47 17.74
CA GLN A 204 9.33 9.36 17.69
C GLN A 204 9.33 10.19 18.97
N ASN A 205 10.46 10.19 19.66
CA ASN A 205 10.68 10.67 21.03
C ASN A 205 10.02 9.78 22.10
N GLY A 206 10.85 9.11 22.90
CA GLY A 206 10.50 8.15 23.96
C GLY A 206 9.66 8.70 25.14
N LYS A 207 8.85 9.74 24.92
CA LYS A 207 7.90 10.31 25.88
C LYS A 207 6.49 9.70 25.79
N PHE A 208 6.17 8.94 24.74
CA PHE A 208 4.96 8.13 24.73
C PHE A 208 5.20 6.82 25.50
N HIS A 209 4.92 6.86 26.81
CA HIS A 209 4.80 5.67 27.65
C HIS A 209 3.51 4.91 27.25
N ILE A 210 3.54 4.23 26.11
CA ILE A 210 2.58 3.15 25.87
C ILE A 210 3.01 2.05 26.82
N ARG A 211 2.26 1.86 27.92
CA ARG A 211 2.31 0.62 28.69
C ARG A 211 2.20 -0.49 27.66
N LYS A 212 3.29 -1.24 27.45
CA LYS A 212 3.24 -2.53 26.78
C LYS A 212 2.26 -3.37 27.61
N SER A 213 0.96 -3.29 27.31
CA SER A 213 0.03 -4.33 27.72
C SER A 213 0.56 -5.57 27.04
N ARG A 214 1.30 -6.35 27.80
CA ARG A 214 1.80 -7.67 27.47
C ARG A 214 0.57 -8.52 27.17
N MET A 215 0.01 -8.40 25.97
CA MET A 215 -0.91 -9.39 25.45
C MET A 215 -0.05 -10.63 25.28
N ARG A 216 -0.26 -11.56 26.22
CA ARG A 216 0.42 -12.84 26.33
C ARG A 216 0.70 -13.41 24.94
N ARG A 217 1.98 -13.49 24.57
CA ARG A 217 2.48 -14.63 23.81
C ARG A 217 2.10 -15.86 24.62
N LYS A 218 0.96 -16.49 24.29
CA LYS A 218 0.79 -17.91 24.63
C LYS A 218 1.68 -18.66 23.63
N PRO A 219 2.70 -19.39 24.09
CA PRO A 219 3.31 -20.39 23.25
C PRO A 219 2.22 -21.41 22.92
N ALA A 220 1.99 -21.67 21.63
CA ALA A 220 1.32 -22.89 21.25
C ALA A 220 2.35 -24.01 21.48
N THR A 221 2.34 -24.55 22.69
CA THR A 221 3.05 -25.75 23.07
C THR A 221 2.49 -26.93 22.28
N GLY A 222 3.39 -27.65 21.59
CA GLY A 222 3.28 -29.08 21.29
C GLY A 222 2.33 -29.50 20.17
N TYR A 223 2.88 -30.00 19.05
CA TYR A 223 2.80 -31.41 18.67
C TYR A 223 3.70 -31.61 17.43
N PHE A 224 4.98 -31.90 17.68
CA PHE A 224 5.83 -32.64 16.75
C PHE A 224 5.84 -34.09 17.24
N PRO A 225 5.43 -35.09 16.43
CA PRO A 225 5.78 -36.46 16.73
C PRO A 225 7.24 -36.67 16.28
N ASN A 226 8.08 -37.09 17.23
CA ASN A 226 9.39 -37.65 16.94
C ASN A 226 9.17 -38.98 16.20
N ALA A 227 9.78 -39.13 15.03
CA ALA A 227 9.99 -40.44 14.43
C ALA A 227 11.26 -41.03 15.04
N SER A 228 11.10 -42.19 15.67
CA SER A 228 12.15 -43.16 15.97
C SER A 228 12.83 -43.66 14.70
#